data_AF-A0AAD9P9L9-F1
#
_entry.id   AF-A0AAD9P9L9-F1
#
_cell.length_a   1.000
_cell.length_b   1.000
_cell.length_c   1.000
_cell.angle_alpha   90.00
_cell.angle_beta   90.00
_cell.angle_gamma   90.00
#
_symmetry.space_group_name_H-M   'P 1'
#
loop_
_entity.id
_entity.type
_entity.pdbx_description
1 polymer ?
#
loop_
_entity_poly.entity_id
_entity_poly.type
_entity_poly.pdbx_seq_one_letter_code
_entity_poly.pdbx_strand_id
1 'polypeptide(L)' 'MSPDRLPKQVLYSQLSSGHIKRGRPRLRFKDTAKRNLKPRDIKIDSWTSLSQQRDKWRATVK' A
#
# COMPACT_ATOMS: atom_id res chain seq x y z
N MET A 1 10.54 -10.71 35.01
CA MET A 1 9.73 -10.01 33.99
C MET A 1 8.53 -9.41 34.68
N SER A 2 8.25 -8.11 34.51
CA SER A 2 7.04 -7.49 35.07
C SER A 2 5.79 -8.16 34.47
N PRO A 3 4.76 -8.47 35.26
CA PRO A 3 3.54 -9.12 34.77
C PRO A 3 2.81 -8.33 33.68
N ASP A 4 3.05 -7.01 33.60
CA ASP A 4 2.42 -6.11 32.63
C ASP A 4 3.07 -6.14 31.24
N ARG A 5 4.17 -6.87 31.05
CA ARG A 5 4.83 -7.00 29.75
C ARG A 5 4.64 -8.39 29.19
N LEU A 6 3.94 -8.46 28.07
CA LEU A 6 3.91 -9.65 27.23
C LEU A 6 5.35 -10.09 26.90
N PRO A 7 5.68 -11.38 27.10
CA PRO A 7 7.01 -11.88 26.80
C PRO A 7 7.37 -11.64 25.34
N LYS A 8 8.63 -11.26 25.07
CA LYS A 8 9.16 -11.12 23.70
C LYS A 8 8.90 -12.36 22.84
N GLN A 9 8.91 -13.54 23.44
CA GLN A 9 8.59 -14.80 22.78
C GLN A 9 7.16 -14.86 22.25
N VAL A 10 6.19 -14.22 22.91
CA VAL A 10 4.80 -14.08 22.42
C VAL A 10 4.72 -13.02 21.32
N LEU A 11 5.47 -11.92 21.47
CA LEU A 11 5.50 -10.86 20.45
C LEU A 11 6.18 -11.31 19.15
N TYR A 12 7.19 -12.18 19.27
CA TYR A 12 8.00 -12.71 18.17
C TYR A 12 7.77 -14.20 17.92
N SER A 13 6.70 -14.80 18.46
CA SER A 13 6.35 -16.18 18.12
C SER A 13 6.02 -16.19 16.64
N GLN A 14 6.98 -16.63 15.82
CA GLN A 14 6.68 -17.02 14.44
C GLN A 14 5.58 -18.08 14.51
N LEU A 15 4.56 -17.95 13.65
CA LEU A 15 3.53 -18.98 13.52
C LEU A 15 4.22 -20.34 13.35
N SER A 16 3.98 -21.26 14.29
CA SER A 16 4.50 -22.64 14.23
C SER A 16 4.03 -23.38 12.98
N SER A 17 2.89 -22.95 12.42
CA SER A 17 2.37 -23.38 11.13
C SER A 17 1.66 -22.21 10.45
N GLY A 18 2.03 -21.93 9.20
CA GLY A 18 1.51 -20.80 8.43
C GLY A 18 2.53 -20.29 7.43
N HIS A 19 2.16 -20.25 6.16
CA HIS A 19 3.04 -19.72 5.12
C HIS A 19 2.92 -18.19 5.09
N ILE A 20 3.89 -17.48 5.68
CA ILE A 20 4.11 -16.08 5.33
C ILE A 20 4.48 -16.09 3.83
N LYS A 21 3.78 -15.32 2.98
CA LYS A 21 4.15 -15.19 1.55
C LYS A 21 5.62 -14.79 1.46
N ARG A 22 6.51 -15.75 1.25
CA ARG A 22 7.94 -15.52 1.06
C ARG A 22 8.10 -15.02 -0.36
N GLY A 23 8.37 -13.73 -0.51
CA GLY A 23 8.44 -13.07 -1.82
C GLY A 23 8.79 -11.61 -1.66
N ARG A 24 8.71 -10.86 -2.77
CA ARG A 24 8.98 -9.41 -2.76
C ARG A 24 8.03 -8.71 -1.77
N PRO A 25 8.52 -7.74 -0.98
CA PRO A 25 7.66 -6.88 -0.18
C PRO A 25 6.48 -6.31 -0.99
N ARG A 26 5.31 -6.17 -0.37
CA ARG A 26 4.15 -5.54 -1.02
C ARG A 26 4.54 -4.14 -1.47
N LEU A 27 4.04 -3.75 -2.65
CA LEU A 27 4.24 -2.39 -3.15
C LEU A 27 3.67 -1.38 -2.16
N ARG A 28 4.32 -0.22 -2.03
CA ARG A 28 3.74 0.89 -1.27
C ARG A 28 2.47 1.36 -1.96
N PHE A 29 1.58 1.99 -1.19
CA PHE A 29 0.35 2.59 -1.74
C PHE A 29 0.65 3.56 -2.90
N LYS A 30 1.62 4.46 -2.70
CA LYS A 30 2.07 5.42 -3.72
C LYS A 30 2.52 4.73 -5.01
N ASP A 31 3.26 3.64 -4.90
CA ASP A 31 3.76 2.91 -6.08
C ASP A 31 2.62 2.20 -6.82
N THR A 32 1.63 1.73 -6.08
CA THR A 32 0.42 1.09 -6.64
C THR A 32 -0.41 2.13 -7.40
N ALA A 33 -0.59 3.32 -6.82
CA ALA A 33 -1.26 4.43 -7.49
C ALA A 33 -0.52 4.82 -8.79
N LYS A 34 0.79 5.05 -8.75
CA LYS A 34 1.60 5.37 -9.94
C LYS A 34 1.49 4.31 -11.03
N ARG A 35 1.50 3.03 -10.66
CA ARG A 35 1.31 1.91 -11.58
C ARG A 35 -0.05 1.96 -12.28
N ASN A 36 -1.11 2.38 -11.60
CA ASN A 36 -2.45 2.50 -12.17
C ASN A 36 -2.64 3.75 -13.04
N LEU A 37 -1.84 4.80 -12.81
CA LEU A 37 -1.88 6.04 -13.60
C LEU A 37 -1.16 5.90 -14.94
N LYS A 38 -0.05 5.15 -14.98
CA LYS A 38 0.80 5.02 -16.18
C LYS A 38 0.06 4.46 -17.42
N PRO A 39 -0.79 3.42 -17.32
CA PRO A 39 -1.54 2.91 -18.48
C PRO A 39 -2.61 3.88 -19.00
N ARG A 40 -3.05 4.83 -18.18
CA ARG A 40 -4.08 5.83 -18.54
C ARG A 40 -3.45 7.14 -19.04
N ASP A 41 -2.14 7.16 -19.25
CA ASP A 41 -1.37 8.35 -19.62
C ASP A 41 -1.58 9.54 -18.68
N ILE A 42 -1.90 9.27 -17.41
CA ILE A 42 -2.08 10.32 -16.41
C ILE A 42 -0.72 10.69 -15.84
N LYS A 43 -0.34 11.96 -16.01
CA LYS A 43 0.92 12.50 -15.50
C LYS A 43 1.00 12.38 -13.97
N ILE A 44 2.02 11.66 -13.51
CA ILE A 44 2.27 11.33 -12.09
C ILE A 44 2.59 12.57 -11.24
N ASP A 45 3.07 13.66 -11.85
CA ASP A 45 3.42 14.87 -11.11
C ASP A 45 2.22 15.81 -10.92
N SER A 46 1.21 15.74 -11.81
CA SER A 46 0.06 16.66 -11.83
C SER A 46 -1.29 16.00 -11.52
N TRP A 47 -1.33 14.69 -11.25
CA TRP A 47 -2.58 13.98 -10.95
C TRP A 47 -3.30 14.54 -9.72
N THR A 48 -2.58 15.08 -8.73
CA THR A 48 -3.18 15.67 -7.54
C THR A 48 -4.04 16.88 -7.92
N SER A 49 -3.52 17.79 -8.74
CA SER A 49 -4.26 18.96 -9.23
C SER A 49 -5.43 18.55 -10.13
N LEU A 50 -5.27 17.50 -10.93
CA LEU A 50 -6.35 16.93 -11.75
C LEU A 50 -7.46 16.34 -10.86
N SER A 51 -7.10 15.65 -9.78
CA SER A 51 -8.03 15.00 -8.86
C SER A 51 -8.87 15.97 -8.03
N GLN A 52 -8.39 17.21 -7.84
CA GLN A 52 -9.17 18.28 -7.20
C GLN A 52 -10.40 18.66 -8.03
N GLN A 53 -10.33 18.51 -9.36
CA GLN A 53 -11.43 18.77 -10.28
C GLN A 53 -12.19 17.47 -10.55
N ARG A 54 -13.19 17.20 -9.71
CA ARG A 54 -13.91 15.91 -9.69
C ARG A 54 -14.50 15.51 -11.05
N ASP A 55 -15.04 16.46 -11.81
CA ASP A 55 -15.66 16.20 -13.12
C ASP A 55 -14.60 15.79 -14.15
N LYS A 56 -13.47 16.52 -14.19
CA LYS A 56 -12.36 16.20 -15.09
C LYS A 56 -11.72 14.87 -14.72
N TRP A 57 -11.54 14.62 -13.43
CA TRP A 57 -11.01 13.33 -12.94
C TRP A 57 -11.87 12.15 -13.39
N ARG A 58 -13.20 12.25 -13.28
CA ARG A 58 -14.13 11.20 -13.73
C ARG A 58 -14.07 10.96 -15.23
N ALA A 59 -13.86 12.01 -16.03
CA ALA A 59 -13.69 11.88 -17.46
C ALA A 59 -12.36 11.18 -17.83
N THR A 60 -11.29 11.44 -17.07
CA THR A 60 -9.94 10.91 -17.35
C THR A 60 -9.70 9.49 -16.84
N VAL A 61 -10.39 9.05 -15.79
CA VAL A 61 -10.10 7.74 -15.13
C VAL A 61 -10.82 6.55 -15.75
N LYS A 62 -11.76 6.78 -16.69
CA LYS A 62 -12.45 5.73 -17.45
C LYS A 62 -11.46 4.71 -18.04
#